data_AF-A0A6C0N8C2-F1
#
_entry.id   AF-A0A6C0N8C2-F1
#
_cell.length_a   1.000
_cell.length_b   1.000
_cell.length_c   1.000
_cell.angle_alpha   90.00
_cell.angle_beta   90.00
_cell.angle_gamma   90.00
#
_symmetry.space_group_name_H-M   'P 1'
#
loop_
_entity.id
_entity.type
_entity.pdbx_description
1 polymer ?
#
loop_
_entity_poly.entity_id
_entity_poly.type
_entity_poly.pdbx_seq_one_letter_code
_entity_poly.pdbx_strand_id
1 'polypeptide(L)'
;ELAKPVYHIGFLTKVKKILECVCFHCSKLKVDESNPRFERAKKITDSKAKLRAVWDLAKAKMTCEGSDETEGGLEEKEEFDNGKRKSTHGGCGYKQPLIRKDGLKLYAQFRASAGDDSGNEGRQQLTAAKVLQILKNISDKDIRDMGLSEEFARPEWMITTVLPVPPPQVRPSIQMDGTSRGEDDLTHKLSDVLKANGNVKRCESEGAPVHVVQEFEQLLQ
;
A
#
# COMPACT_ATOMS: atom_id res chain seq x y z
N GLU A 1 -15.96 4.26 13.45
CA GLU A 1 -15.28 3.90 12.19
C GLU A 1 -14.85 5.17 11.47
N LEU A 2 -13.75 5.11 10.72
CA LEU A 2 -13.31 6.23 9.90
C LEU A 2 -14.13 6.27 8.59
N ALA A 3 -14.45 7.46 8.11
CA ALA A 3 -15.18 7.69 6.86
C ALA A 3 -14.35 7.24 5.65
N LYS A 4 -13.04 7.44 5.73
CA LYS A 4 -12.05 6.94 4.79
C LYS A 4 -10.94 6.18 5.51
N PRO A 5 -10.34 5.16 4.88
CA PRO A 5 -9.10 4.57 5.37
C PRO A 5 -7.99 5.63 5.41
N VAL A 6 -7.12 5.56 6.42
CA VAL A 6 -5.95 6.43 6.57
C VAL A 6 -4.68 5.59 6.69
N TYR A 7 -3.55 6.14 6.24
CA TYR A 7 -2.25 5.54 6.46
C TYR A 7 -1.88 5.59 7.94
N HIS A 8 -1.41 4.46 8.47
CA HIS A 8 -0.77 4.46 9.77
C HIS A 8 0.66 5.02 9.65
N ILE A 9 0.96 6.10 10.36
CA ILE A 9 2.24 6.83 10.25
C ILE A 9 3.47 5.93 10.45
N GLY A 10 3.40 5.01 11.41
CA GLY A 10 4.49 4.07 11.71
C GLY A 10 4.76 3.04 10.59
N PHE A 11 3.80 2.82 9.68
CA PHE A 11 3.89 1.81 8.63
C PHE A 11 4.05 2.38 7.23
N LEU A 12 3.94 3.70 7.03
CA LEU A 12 4.08 4.35 5.72
C LEU A 12 5.32 3.88 4.94
N THR A 13 6.47 3.79 5.61
CA THR A 13 7.72 3.32 4.98
C THR A 13 7.66 1.84 4.58
N LYS A 14 6.96 1.00 5.37
CA LYS A 14 6.80 -0.42 5.08
C LYS A 14 5.77 -0.65 3.97
N VAL A 15 4.64 0.05 4.01
CA VAL A 15 3.64 0.08 2.94
C VAL A 15 4.27 0.47 1.61
N LYS A 16 5.08 1.54 1.60
CA LYS A 16 5.84 1.95 0.41
C LYS A 16 6.67 0.80 -0.17
N LYS A 17 7.44 0.10 0.67
CA LYS A 17 8.28 -1.03 0.22
C LYS A 17 7.44 -2.18 -0.34
N ILE A 18 6.32 -2.51 0.31
CA ILE A 18 5.42 -3.57 -0.16
C ILE A 18 4.83 -3.20 -1.52
N LEU A 19 4.39 -1.95 -1.71
CA LEU A 19 3.91 -1.46 -3.01
C LEU A 19 4.99 -1.51 -4.11
N GLU A 20 6.27 -1.36 -3.74
CA GLU A 20 7.38 -1.52 -4.69
C GLU A 20 7.62 -3.01 -5.03
N CYS A 21 7.26 -3.94 -4.14
CA CYS A 21 7.36 -5.39 -4.35
C CYS A 21 6.29 -5.97 -5.25
N VAL A 22 5.04 -5.50 -5.12
CA VAL A 22 3.88 -6.07 -5.82
C VAL A 22 3.44 -5.25 -7.01
N CYS A 23 2.77 -5.89 -7.97
CA CYS A 23 2.19 -5.22 -9.11
C CYS A 23 1.10 -4.23 -8.68
N PHE A 24 1.15 -3.01 -9.19
CA PHE A 24 0.20 -1.94 -8.89
C PHE A 24 -1.24 -2.23 -9.38
N HIS A 25 -1.39 -3.17 -10.32
CA HIS A 25 -2.67 -3.52 -10.94
C HIS A 25 -3.22 -4.87 -10.47
N CYS A 26 -2.42 -5.93 -10.55
CA CYS A 26 -2.86 -7.29 -10.19
C CYS A 26 -2.40 -7.75 -8.80
N SER A 27 -1.68 -6.91 -8.04
CA SER A 27 -1.18 -7.21 -6.68
C SER A 27 -0.26 -8.42 -6.53
N LYS A 28 0.13 -9.08 -7.63
CA LYS A 28 1.06 -10.19 -7.66
C LYS A 28 2.49 -9.73 -7.36
N LEU A 29 3.26 -10.54 -6.64
CA LEU A 29 4.67 -10.26 -6.40
C LEU A 29 5.43 -10.20 -7.73
N LYS A 30 6.23 -9.14 -7.99
CA LYS A 30 6.94 -8.95 -9.27
C LYS A 30 8.11 -9.93 -9.48
N VAL A 31 8.49 -10.66 -8.45
CA VAL A 31 9.64 -11.56 -8.45
C VAL A 31 9.14 -12.96 -8.13
N ASP A 32 9.67 -13.95 -8.83
CA ASP A 32 9.26 -15.34 -8.73
C ASP A 32 10.46 -16.28 -8.65
N GLU A 33 10.14 -17.58 -8.60
CA GLU A 33 11.08 -18.70 -8.44
C GLU A 33 12.02 -18.86 -9.64
N SER A 34 11.74 -18.18 -10.77
CA SER A 34 12.64 -18.13 -11.92
C SER A 34 13.97 -17.43 -11.60
N ASN A 35 13.98 -16.55 -10.59
CA ASN A 35 15.18 -15.83 -10.17
C ASN A 35 15.91 -16.58 -9.03
N PRO A 36 17.14 -17.08 -9.25
CA PRO A 36 17.89 -17.79 -8.21
C PRO A 36 18.21 -16.94 -6.97
N ARG A 37 18.18 -15.60 -7.08
CA ARG A 37 18.33 -14.70 -5.93
C ARG A 37 17.08 -14.67 -5.07
N PHE A 38 15.90 -14.82 -5.67
CA PHE A 38 14.63 -14.87 -4.96
C PHE A 38 14.46 -16.18 -4.19
N GLU A 39 14.84 -17.31 -4.80
CA GLU A 39 14.87 -18.61 -4.10
C GLU A 39 15.81 -18.61 -2.88
N ARG A 40 16.93 -17.89 -2.96
CA ARG A 40 17.79 -17.65 -1.79
C ARG A 40 17.14 -16.74 -0.76
N ALA A 41 16.44 -15.69 -1.19
CA ALA A 41 15.74 -14.77 -0.30
C ALA A 41 14.61 -15.47 0.48
N LYS A 42 13.84 -16.36 -0.16
CA LYS A 42 12.76 -17.14 0.48
C LYS A 42 13.23 -17.95 1.69
N LYS A 43 14.46 -18.46 1.63
CA LYS A 43 15.09 -19.27 2.69
C LYS A 43 15.59 -18.47 3.90
N ILE A 44 15.60 -17.14 3.84
CA ILE A 44 16.00 -16.31 4.97
C ILE A 44 15.00 -16.50 6.12
N THR A 45 15.48 -16.76 7.34
CA THR A 45 14.63 -16.95 8.51
C THR A 45 14.13 -15.63 9.09
N ASP A 46 15.02 -14.63 9.19
CA ASP A 46 14.64 -13.29 9.65
C ASP A 46 13.68 -12.62 8.65
N SER A 47 12.45 -12.37 9.10
CA SER A 47 11.39 -11.76 8.29
C SER A 47 11.75 -10.36 7.78
N LYS A 48 12.50 -9.58 8.58
CA LYS A 48 12.90 -8.22 8.20
C LYS A 48 13.96 -8.25 7.10
N ALA A 49 14.97 -9.10 7.23
CA ALA A 49 15.97 -9.33 6.20
C ALA A 49 15.36 -9.93 4.93
N LYS A 50 14.41 -10.87 5.05
CA LYS A 50 13.68 -11.45 3.91
C LYS A 50 12.97 -10.37 3.10
N LEU A 51 12.14 -9.55 3.75
CA LEU A 51 11.43 -8.47 3.07
C LEU A 51 12.38 -7.50 2.38
N ARG A 52 13.51 -7.17 3.02
CA ARG A 52 14.52 -6.30 2.41
C ARG A 52 15.13 -6.93 1.16
N ALA A 53 15.51 -8.20 1.22
CA ALA A 53 16.10 -8.92 0.08
C ALA A 53 15.12 -9.03 -1.09
N VAL A 54 13.85 -9.37 -0.82
CA VAL A 54 12.80 -9.43 -1.85
C VAL A 54 12.55 -8.05 -2.45
N TRP A 55 12.46 -7.01 -1.61
CA TRP A 55 12.29 -5.63 -2.05
C TRP A 55 13.44 -5.13 -2.93
N ASP A 56 14.69 -5.45 -2.57
CA ASP A 56 15.86 -5.06 -3.35
C ASP A 56 15.85 -5.67 -4.76
N LEU A 57 15.25 -6.86 -4.94
CA LEU A 57 15.04 -7.49 -6.24
C LEU A 57 13.85 -6.88 -7.00
N ALA A 58 12.76 -6.59 -6.29
CA ALA A 58 11.50 -6.18 -6.91
C ALA A 58 11.45 -4.70 -7.30
N LYS A 59 12.10 -3.81 -6.53
CA LYS A 59 12.02 -2.35 -6.74
C LYS A 59 12.54 -1.87 -8.10
N ALA A 60 13.42 -2.65 -8.73
CA ALA A 60 13.97 -2.34 -10.05
C ALA A 60 13.07 -2.82 -11.20
N LYS A 61 12.12 -3.73 -10.93
CA LYS A 61 11.18 -4.23 -11.94
C LYS A 61 10.07 -3.21 -12.18
N MET A 62 10.15 -2.55 -13.33
CA MET A 62 9.21 -1.51 -13.76
C MET A 62 8.12 -2.01 -14.71
N THR A 63 8.05 -3.32 -14.95
CA THR A 63 7.02 -3.98 -15.77
C THR A 63 6.61 -5.27 -15.06
N CYS A 64 5.30 -5.58 -15.07
CA CYS A 64 4.80 -6.85 -14.57
C CYS A 64 4.88 -7.88 -15.71
N GLU A 65 5.79 -8.87 -15.59
CA GLU A 65 6.00 -9.91 -16.61
C GLU A 65 4.69 -10.68 -16.85
N GLY A 66 4.07 -10.49 -18.02
CA GLY A 66 2.81 -11.13 -18.39
C GLY A 66 2.96 -12.63 -18.64
N SER A 67 1.86 -13.37 -18.63
CA SER A 67 1.77 -14.55 -19.49
C SER A 67 1.62 -14.08 -20.93
N ASP A 68 2.34 -14.69 -21.87
CA ASP A 68 2.37 -14.36 -23.31
C ASP A 68 1.04 -14.62 -24.06
N GLU A 69 -0.11 -14.40 -23.41
CA GLU A 69 -1.43 -14.63 -24.03
C GLU A 69 -2.00 -13.35 -24.67
N THR A 70 -1.31 -12.21 -24.64
CA THR A 70 -1.89 -10.91 -25.02
C THR A 70 -1.23 -10.16 -26.17
N GLU A 71 -0.39 -10.79 -27.00
CA GLU A 71 -0.08 -10.23 -28.33
C GLU A 71 -0.16 -11.34 -29.38
N GLY A 72 -1.07 -11.17 -30.33
CA GLY A 72 -1.43 -12.18 -31.31
C GLY A 72 -0.26 -12.57 -32.22
N GLY A 73 -0.13 -13.88 -32.41
CA GLY A 73 0.54 -14.51 -33.55
C GLY A 73 2.06 -14.47 -33.51
N LEU A 74 2.67 -15.58 -33.09
CA LEU A 74 3.64 -16.38 -33.86
C LEU A 74 4.30 -17.42 -32.95
N GLU A 75 4.05 -18.69 -33.31
CA GLU A 75 4.90 -19.87 -33.12
C GLU A 75 5.47 -20.12 -31.71
N GLU A 76 4.79 -21.04 -31.02
CA GLU A 76 5.28 -21.81 -29.89
C GLU A 76 6.66 -22.42 -30.20
N LYS A 77 7.71 -21.86 -29.58
CA LYS A 77 8.81 -22.68 -29.09
C LYS A 77 8.57 -22.92 -27.61
N GLU A 78 7.87 -24.02 -27.31
CA GLU A 78 7.84 -24.58 -25.96
C GLU A 78 9.28 -24.93 -25.55
N GLU A 79 9.98 -23.99 -24.92
CA GLU A 79 11.30 -24.24 -24.36
C GLU A 79 11.13 -25.13 -23.12
N PHE A 80 11.19 -26.45 -23.35
CA PHE A 80 11.42 -27.44 -22.32
C PHE A 80 12.87 -27.32 -21.83
N ASP A 81 13.06 -26.74 -20.64
CA ASP A 81 14.29 -26.94 -19.88
C ASP A 81 14.05 -28.09 -18.89
N ASN A 82 14.79 -29.18 -19.06
CA ASN A 82 14.85 -30.30 -18.10
C ASN A 82 13.50 -30.93 -17.72
N GLY A 83 12.57 -31.06 -18.68
CA GLY A 83 11.29 -31.75 -18.50
C GLY A 83 10.23 -31.00 -17.67
N LYS A 84 10.47 -29.73 -17.31
CA LYS A 84 9.47 -28.87 -16.65
C LYS A 84 9.11 -27.70 -17.56
N ARG A 85 7.81 -27.43 -17.71
CA ARG A 85 7.31 -26.22 -18.38
C ARG A 85 7.91 -24.99 -17.67
N LYS A 86 8.57 -24.08 -18.39
CA LYS A 86 8.91 -22.75 -17.85
C LYS A 86 7.60 -22.06 -17.49
N SER A 87 7.30 -22.01 -16.19
CA SER A 87 6.13 -21.28 -15.70
C SER A 87 6.36 -19.80 -15.98
N THR A 88 5.63 -19.23 -16.93
CA THR A 88 5.59 -17.78 -17.11
C THR A 88 5.16 -17.14 -15.80
N HIS A 89 5.76 -15.99 -15.46
CA HIS A 89 5.48 -15.26 -14.22
C HIS A 89 3.98 -15.03 -13.99
N GLY A 90 3.17 -14.96 -15.06
CA GLY A 90 1.72 -14.90 -15.01
C GLY A 90 1.22 -13.58 -14.42
N GLY A 91 1.91 -12.49 -14.73
CA GLY A 91 1.52 -11.13 -14.42
C GLY A 91 0.60 -10.54 -15.48
N CYS A 92 0.37 -9.23 -15.42
CA CYS A 92 -0.61 -8.53 -16.26
C CYS A 92 0.00 -7.62 -17.34
N GLY A 93 1.32 -7.62 -17.56
CA GLY A 93 1.98 -6.80 -18.59
C GLY A 93 2.12 -5.30 -18.27
N TYR A 94 1.29 -4.74 -17.38
CA TYR A 94 1.29 -3.31 -17.09
C TYR A 94 2.62 -2.77 -16.51
N LYS A 95 2.96 -1.54 -16.93
CA LYS A 95 4.07 -0.75 -16.38
C LYS A 95 3.82 -0.42 -14.91
N GLN A 96 4.90 -0.39 -14.14
CA GLN A 96 4.87 -0.13 -12.70
C GLN A 96 5.35 1.29 -12.40
N PRO A 97 4.66 2.03 -11.51
CA PRO A 97 5.09 3.36 -11.14
C PRO A 97 6.26 3.32 -10.15
N LEU A 98 7.04 4.40 -10.14
CA LEU A 98 7.98 4.68 -9.07
C LEU A 98 7.23 5.29 -7.88
N ILE A 99 7.29 4.64 -6.72
CA ILE A 99 6.61 5.14 -5.52
C ILE A 99 7.51 6.14 -4.79
N ARG A 100 7.01 7.36 -4.56
CA ARG A 100 7.68 8.40 -3.78
C ARG A 100 6.87 8.70 -2.51
N LYS A 101 7.58 8.96 -1.41
CA LYS A 101 7.00 9.40 -0.15
C LYS A 101 7.31 10.88 0.02
N ASP A 102 6.31 11.65 0.40
CA ASP A 102 6.42 13.08 0.65
C ASP A 102 5.49 13.42 1.82
N GLY A 103 6.10 13.65 3.00
CA GLY A 103 5.38 13.73 4.27
C GLY A 103 4.57 12.47 4.58
N LEU A 104 3.25 12.67 4.79
CA LEU A 104 2.26 11.61 5.03
C LEU A 104 1.64 11.04 3.74
N LYS A 105 2.06 11.54 2.57
CA LYS A 105 1.50 11.15 1.28
C LYS A 105 2.44 10.21 0.53
N LEU A 106 1.84 9.30 -0.24
CA LEU A 106 2.52 8.48 -1.23
C LEU A 106 2.10 8.93 -2.62
N TYR A 107 3.04 8.92 -3.56
CA TYR A 107 2.81 9.29 -4.95
C TYR A 107 3.34 8.18 -5.86
N ALA A 108 2.57 7.83 -6.89
CA ALA A 108 2.98 6.96 -7.97
C ALA A 108 3.38 7.82 -9.17
N GLN A 109 4.62 7.67 -9.64
CA GLN A 109 5.12 8.36 -10.83
C GLN A 109 5.37 7.34 -11.95
N PHE A 110 4.60 7.42 -13.03
CA PHE A 110 4.89 6.64 -14.22
C PHE A 110 5.95 7.36 -15.05
N ARG A 111 6.95 6.63 -15.55
CA ARG A 111 7.91 7.21 -16.49
C ARG A 111 7.19 7.49 -17.80
N ALA A 112 7.23 8.75 -18.25
CA ALA A 112 6.72 9.13 -19.56
C ALA A 112 7.43 8.30 -20.65
N SER A 113 6.67 7.83 -21.64
CA SER A 113 7.27 7.34 -22.87
C SER A 113 7.86 8.54 -23.60
N ALA A 114 9.04 8.39 -24.20
CA ALA A 114 9.66 9.46 -24.99
C ALA A 114 8.72 9.85 -26.15
N GLY A 115 7.92 10.90 -25.98
CA GLY A 115 6.91 11.33 -26.97
C GLY A 115 5.74 12.14 -26.42
N ASP A 116 5.41 12.06 -25.12
CA ASP A 116 4.32 12.86 -24.52
C ASP A 116 4.83 14.17 -23.93
N ASP A 117 4.62 15.27 -24.65
CA ASP A 117 4.95 16.67 -24.26
C ASP A 117 3.88 17.30 -23.33
N SER A 118 3.17 16.46 -22.58
CA SER A 118 2.25 16.92 -21.54
C SER A 118 3.02 17.11 -20.24
N GLY A 119 3.45 18.36 -19.98
CA GLY A 119 4.21 18.82 -18.81
C GLY A 119 3.54 18.66 -17.44
N ASN A 120 2.60 17.73 -17.29
CA ASN A 120 2.13 17.26 -16.00
C ASN A 120 2.78 15.89 -15.78
N GLU A 121 4.00 15.92 -15.23
CA GLU A 121 4.74 14.73 -14.80
C GLU A 121 3.77 13.76 -14.12
N GLY A 122 3.65 12.52 -14.62
CA GLY A 122 2.62 11.52 -14.24
C GLY A 122 2.64 11.05 -12.79
N ARG A 123 2.65 11.98 -11.84
CA ARG A 123 2.71 11.88 -10.39
C ARG A 123 1.28 11.89 -9.86
N GLN A 124 0.72 10.71 -9.67
CA GLN A 124 -0.59 10.51 -9.07
C GLN A 124 -0.45 10.33 -7.55
N GLN A 125 -1.20 11.09 -6.74
CA GLN A 125 -1.29 10.83 -5.30
C GLN A 125 -2.02 9.49 -5.06
N LEU A 126 -1.44 8.65 -4.20
CA LEU A 126 -2.02 7.37 -3.80
C LEU A 126 -2.87 7.58 -2.55
N THR A 127 -4.18 7.49 -2.72
CA THR A 127 -5.12 7.46 -1.60
C THR A 127 -4.95 6.16 -0.80
N ALA A 128 -5.14 6.23 0.51
CA ALA A 128 -5.07 5.06 1.38
C ALA A 128 -6.11 3.99 0.97
N ALA A 129 -7.25 4.41 0.43
CA ALA A 129 -8.27 3.51 -0.11
C ALA A 129 -7.76 2.67 -1.29
N LYS A 130 -7.05 3.30 -2.25
CA LYS A 130 -6.47 2.58 -3.40
C LYS A 130 -5.40 1.60 -2.94
N VAL A 131 -4.53 2.03 -2.03
CA VAL A 131 -3.47 1.16 -1.47
C VAL A 131 -4.08 0.00 -0.70
N LEU A 132 -5.14 0.22 0.08
CA LEU A 132 -5.84 -0.85 0.79
C LEU A 132 -6.35 -1.94 -0.16
N GLN A 133 -6.92 -1.57 -1.31
CA GLN A 133 -7.37 -2.54 -2.32
C GLN A 133 -6.21 -3.36 -2.89
N ILE A 134 -5.10 -2.71 -3.22
CA ILE A 134 -3.89 -3.39 -3.70
C ILE A 134 -3.39 -4.39 -2.64
N LEU A 135 -3.28 -3.96 -1.38
CA LEU A 135 -2.77 -4.78 -0.29
C LEU A 135 -3.68 -5.98 0.03
N LYS A 136 -4.99 -5.81 -0.05
CA LYS A 136 -5.98 -6.90 0.15
C LYS A 136 -5.91 -7.97 -0.93
N ASN A 137 -5.57 -7.59 -2.16
CA ASN A 137 -5.50 -8.50 -3.30
C ASN A 137 -4.18 -9.29 -3.37
N ILE A 138 -3.25 -9.07 -2.44
CA ILE A 138 -2.01 -9.85 -2.36
C ILE A 138 -2.36 -11.26 -1.87
N SER A 139 -1.86 -12.28 -2.57
CA SER A 139 -2.11 -13.68 -2.20
C SER A 139 -1.35 -14.06 -0.91
N ASP A 140 -1.89 -15.01 -0.15
CA ASP A 140 -1.24 -15.49 1.08
C ASP A 140 0.12 -16.16 0.82
N LYS A 141 0.31 -16.74 -0.39
CA LYS A 141 1.62 -17.21 -0.84
C LYS A 141 2.61 -16.03 -0.94
N ASP A 142 2.22 -14.96 -1.61
CA ASP A 142 3.08 -13.78 -1.80
C ASP A 142 3.40 -13.07 -0.48
N ILE A 143 2.43 -13.03 0.45
CA ILE A 143 2.64 -12.52 1.82
C ILE A 143 3.76 -13.28 2.52
N ARG A 144 3.73 -14.62 2.49
CA ARG A 144 4.75 -15.47 3.11
C ARG A 144 6.11 -15.37 2.40
N ASP A 145 6.11 -15.34 1.08
CA ASP A 145 7.33 -15.23 0.28
C ASP A 145 8.03 -13.87 0.49
N MET A 146 7.28 -12.79 0.72
CA MET A 146 7.82 -11.49 1.13
C MET A 146 8.33 -11.44 2.57
N GLY A 147 8.04 -12.44 3.41
CA GLY A 147 8.40 -12.43 4.83
C GLY A 147 7.44 -11.65 5.71
N LEU A 148 6.16 -11.63 5.34
CA LEU A 148 5.05 -11.14 6.16
C LEU A 148 4.26 -12.33 6.72
N SER A 149 3.45 -12.07 7.75
CA SER A 149 2.62 -13.11 8.40
C SER A 149 1.17 -12.95 7.97
N GLU A 150 0.55 -14.03 7.48
CA GLU A 150 -0.86 -14.07 7.11
C GLU A 150 -1.79 -14.01 8.34
N GLU A 151 -1.35 -14.53 9.49
CA GLU A 151 -2.15 -14.63 10.70
C GLU A 151 -2.06 -13.38 11.58
N PHE A 152 -0.85 -12.82 11.74
CA PHE A 152 -0.60 -11.77 12.74
C PHE A 152 -0.25 -10.40 12.15
N ALA A 153 0.08 -10.33 10.85
CA ALA A 153 0.58 -9.08 10.27
C ALA A 153 0.27 -8.96 8.78
N ARG A 154 -1.01 -9.10 8.39
CA ARG A 154 -1.42 -8.91 7.00
C ARG A 154 -1.12 -7.50 6.51
N PRO A 155 -0.73 -7.31 5.24
CA PRO A 155 -0.38 -6.00 4.71
C PRO A 155 -1.51 -4.99 4.80
N GLU A 156 -2.77 -5.41 4.57
CA GLU A 156 -3.92 -4.50 4.63
C GLU A 156 -4.12 -3.83 5.99
N TRP A 157 -3.65 -4.43 7.09
CA TRP A 157 -3.79 -3.89 8.44
C TRP A 157 -2.85 -2.70 8.72
N MET A 158 -1.90 -2.43 7.82
CA MET A 158 -1.08 -1.22 7.89
C MET A 158 -1.86 0.05 7.51
N ILE A 159 -3.08 -0.11 6.98
CA ILE A 159 -4.02 0.97 6.68
C ILE A 159 -5.14 0.93 7.73
N THR A 160 -5.32 2.02 8.45
CA THR A 160 -6.29 2.13 9.53
C THR A 160 -7.67 2.45 8.96
N THR A 161 -8.61 1.53 9.10
CA THR A 161 -10.05 1.75 8.82
C THR A 161 -10.85 1.99 10.10
N VAL A 162 -10.42 1.34 11.19
CA VAL A 162 -11.00 1.47 12.53
C VAL A 162 -9.90 1.92 13.47
N LEU A 163 -10.05 3.12 14.03
CA LEU A 163 -9.13 3.65 15.03
C LEU A 163 -9.57 3.15 16.43
N PRO A 164 -8.75 2.38 17.15
CA PRO A 164 -9.07 1.97 18.51
C PRO A 164 -9.05 3.19 19.45
N VAL A 165 -10.09 3.31 20.27
CA VAL A 165 -10.19 4.40 21.27
C VAL A 165 -9.72 3.87 22.62
N PRO A 166 -8.64 4.43 23.21
CA PRO A 166 -8.14 3.97 24.49
C PRO A 166 -9.12 4.29 25.63
N PRO A 167 -9.19 3.42 26.66
CA PRO A 167 -10.10 3.62 27.78
C PRO A 167 -9.59 4.76 28.70
N PRO A 168 -10.46 5.33 29.56
CA PRO A 168 -10.12 6.51 30.39
C PRO A 168 -8.86 6.36 31.25
N GLN A 169 -8.50 5.14 31.66
CA GLN A 169 -7.28 4.87 32.43
C GLN A 169 -6.00 5.23 31.68
N VAL A 170 -6.04 5.21 30.34
CA VAL A 170 -4.92 5.60 29.46
C VAL A 170 -4.99 7.08 29.07
N ARG A 171 -6.14 7.74 29.28
CA ARG A 171 -6.39 9.17 28.97
C ARG A 171 -7.03 9.88 30.17
N PRO A 172 -6.31 10.00 31.30
CA PRO A 172 -6.88 10.45 32.57
C PRO A 172 -7.26 11.93 32.55
N SER A 173 -8.42 12.27 33.13
CA SER A 173 -8.83 13.67 33.34
C SER A 173 -8.41 14.17 34.72
N ILE A 174 -8.01 15.44 34.82
CA ILE A 174 -7.68 16.12 36.07
C ILE A 174 -8.80 17.10 36.41
N GLN A 175 -9.31 17.07 37.64
CA GLN A 175 -10.20 18.12 38.15
C GLN A 175 -9.36 19.16 38.90
N MET A 176 -9.50 20.43 38.55
CA MET A 176 -8.91 21.56 39.26
C MET A 176 -10.03 22.32 39.99
N ASP A 177 -9.91 22.40 41.32
CA ASP A 177 -10.71 23.25 42.21
C ASP A 177 -12.21 23.36 41.88
N GLY A 178 -12.87 22.20 41.81
CA GLY A 178 -14.33 22.04 41.85
C GLY A 178 -15.14 22.51 40.62
N THR A 179 -14.57 23.33 39.74
CA THR A 179 -15.29 23.89 38.58
C THR A 179 -14.59 23.68 37.24
N SER A 180 -13.27 23.50 37.23
CA SER A 180 -12.50 23.35 35.99
C SER A 180 -12.04 21.91 35.80
N ARG A 181 -12.31 21.35 34.61
CA ARG A 181 -11.91 19.99 34.24
C ARG A 181 -10.89 20.07 33.11
N GLY A 182 -9.68 19.60 33.37
CA GLY A 182 -8.63 19.40 32.37
C GLY A 182 -8.72 17.97 31.84
N GLU A 183 -8.97 17.82 30.54
CA GLU A 183 -8.91 16.51 29.88
C GLU A 183 -7.49 16.23 29.37
N ASP A 184 -7.16 14.96 29.20
CA ASP A 184 -5.89 14.55 28.59
C ASP A 184 -5.77 15.00 27.12
N ASP A 185 -4.54 15.28 26.67
CA ASP A 185 -4.26 15.69 25.28
C ASP A 185 -4.72 14.65 24.26
N LEU A 186 -4.68 13.35 24.59
CA LEU A 186 -5.24 12.30 23.74
C LEU A 186 -6.74 12.49 23.55
N THR A 187 -7.47 12.86 24.61
CA THR A 187 -8.92 13.11 24.51
C THR A 187 -9.20 14.31 23.60
N HIS A 188 -8.40 15.38 23.70
CA HIS A 188 -8.51 16.53 22.81
C HIS A 188 -8.24 16.16 21.35
N LYS A 189 -7.16 15.42 21.06
CA LYS A 189 -6.84 15.00 19.69
C LYS A 189 -7.84 13.98 19.11
N LEU A 190 -8.37 13.07 19.93
CA LEU A 190 -9.44 12.18 19.50
C LEU A 190 -10.72 12.95 19.14
N SER A 191 -11.03 14.03 19.86
CA SER A 191 -12.14 14.93 19.51
C SER A 191 -11.92 15.64 18.17
N ASP A 192 -10.70 16.12 17.92
CA ASP A 192 -10.32 16.73 16.62
C ASP A 192 -10.46 15.73 15.47
N VAL A 193 -9.96 14.50 15.65
CA VAL A 193 -10.09 13.40 14.68
C VAL A 193 -11.56 13.09 14.41
N LEU A 194 -12.40 13.04 15.45
CA LEU A 194 -13.83 12.78 15.29
C LEU A 194 -14.54 13.87 14.48
N LYS A 195 -14.20 15.14 14.72
CA LYS A 195 -14.74 16.28 13.95
C LYS A 195 -14.31 16.24 12.49
N ALA A 196 -13.01 16.01 12.23
CA ALA A 196 -12.49 15.87 10.86
C ALA A 196 -13.18 14.71 10.12
N ASN A 197 -13.35 13.57 10.79
CA ASN A 197 -14.04 12.40 10.26
C ASN A 197 -15.52 12.68 9.93
N GLY A 198 -16.21 13.42 10.80
CA GLY A 198 -17.59 13.87 10.57
C GLY A 198 -17.71 14.79 9.35
N ASN A 199 -16.75 15.70 9.16
CA ASN A 199 -16.72 16.59 7.98
C ASN A 199 -16.55 15.81 6.68
N VAL A 200 -15.62 14.85 6.63
CA VAL A 200 -15.44 13.98 5.44
C VAL A 200 -16.75 13.25 5.12
N LYS A 201 -17.37 12.61 6.12
CA LYS A 201 -18.63 11.87 5.93
C LYS A 201 -19.76 12.76 5.42
N ARG A 202 -19.87 13.99 5.94
CA ARG A 202 -20.87 14.96 5.51
C ARG A 202 -20.65 15.39 4.05
N CYS A 203 -19.42 15.78 3.69
CA CYS A 203 -19.08 16.20 2.34
C CYS A 203 -19.35 15.09 1.31
N GLU A 204 -19.10 13.83 1.66
CA GLU A 204 -19.46 12.70 0.79
C GLU A 204 -20.96 12.52 0.63
N SER A 205 -21.73 12.63 1.73
CA SER A 205 -23.19 12.49 1.68
C SER A 205 -23.89 13.61 0.91
N GLU A 206 -23.33 14.81 0.93
CA GLU A 206 -23.85 15.99 0.23
C GLU A 206 -23.41 16.05 -1.24
N GLY A 207 -22.55 15.12 -1.69
CA GLY A 207 -22.03 15.11 -3.07
C GLY A 207 -21.07 16.26 -3.37
N ALA A 208 -20.29 16.69 -2.36
CA ALA A 208 -19.33 17.77 -2.52
C ALA A 208 -18.28 17.45 -3.61
N PRO A 209 -17.69 18.48 -4.25
CA PRO A 209 -16.66 18.27 -5.27
C PRO A 209 -15.46 17.46 -4.74
N VAL A 210 -14.90 16.60 -5.60
CA VAL A 210 -13.82 15.65 -5.24
C VAL A 210 -12.60 16.35 -4.62
N HIS A 211 -12.22 17.53 -5.09
CA HIS A 211 -11.08 18.27 -4.54
C HIS A 211 -11.32 18.70 -3.08
N VAL A 212 -12.55 19.11 -2.74
CA VAL A 212 -12.94 19.48 -1.37
C VAL A 212 -12.90 18.26 -0.45
N VAL A 213 -13.42 17.12 -0.92
CA VAL A 213 -13.37 15.86 -0.16
C VAL A 213 -11.91 15.46 0.11
N GLN A 214 -11.03 15.63 -0.88
CA GLN A 214 -9.60 15.33 -0.72
C GLN A 214 -8.89 16.25 0.28
N GLU A 215 -9.30 17.51 0.42
CA GLU A 215 -8.76 18.42 1.45
C GLU A 215 -9.16 17.95 2.86
N PHE A 216 -10.43 17.58 3.06
CA PHE A 216 -10.88 17.03 4.34
C PHE A 216 -10.30 15.65 4.64
N GLU A 217 -10.10 14.81 3.61
CA GLU A 217 -9.38 13.53 3.74
C GLU A 217 -7.94 13.76 4.19
N GLN A 218 -7.27 14.79 3.66
CA GLN A 218 -5.92 15.16 4.06
C GLN A 218 -5.85 15.73 5.48
N LEU A 219 -6.88 16.42 5.95
CA LEU A 219 -6.97 16.88 7.33
C LEU A 219 -7.18 15.73 8.31
N LEU A 220 -7.91 14.69 7.89
CA LEU A 220 -8.12 13.47 8.69
C LEU A 220 -6.84 12.61 8.80
N GLN A 221 -5.96 12.69 7.79
CA GLN A 221 -4.71 11.93 7.68
C GLN A 221 -3.56 12.52 8.53
#